data_AF-A0A498L1B8-F1
#
_entry.id   AF-A0A498L1B8-F1
#
_cell.length_a   1.000
_cell.length_b   1.000
_cell.length_c   1.000
_cell.angle_alpha   90.00
_cell.angle_beta   90.00
_cell.angle_gamma   90.00
#
_symmetry.space_group_name_H-M   'P 1'
#
loop_
_entity.id
_entity.type
_entity.pdbx_description
1 polymer ?
#
loop_
_entity_poly.entity_id
_entity_poly.type
_entity_poly.pdbx_seq_one_letter_code
_entity_poly.pdbx_strand_id
1 'polypeptide(L)'
;MTTRPQLADDANWIAGVAALGLFAILAVVFVGASFGSPAGFPDVSITAGIGYAMFDLMGQTVIESEEFLVSFIVIAVALDAALDVAVMLATRDDETAGTLTDGGRSTGRGDS
;
A
#
# COMPACT_ATOMS: atom_id res chain seq x y z
N MET A 1 -40.53 -10.91 -3.96
CA MET A 1 -41.01 -10.35 -2.68
C MET A 1 -39.95 -9.37 -2.21
N THR A 2 -40.23 -8.07 -2.23
CA THR A 2 -39.28 -7.04 -1.79
C THR A 2 -39.66 -6.62 -0.38
N THR A 3 -38.80 -6.92 0.59
CA THR A 3 -38.94 -6.50 1.98
C THR A 3 -38.92 -4.97 2.03
N ARG A 4 -39.93 -4.36 2.66
CA ARG A 4 -39.99 -2.91 2.87
C ARG A 4 -38.85 -2.49 3.82
N PRO A 5 -38.15 -1.36 3.57
CA PRO A 5 -37.19 -0.83 4.54
C PRO A 5 -37.95 -0.45 5.82
N GLN A 6 -37.53 -1.05 6.93
CA GLN A 6 -38.04 -0.78 8.28
C GLN A 6 -37.09 0.22 8.93
N LEU A 7 -37.64 1.25 9.58
CA LEU A 7 -36.84 2.19 10.36
C LEU A 7 -36.22 1.43 11.54
N ALA A 8 -34.97 1.76 11.88
CA ALA A 8 -34.30 1.17 13.02
C ALA A 8 -34.94 1.70 14.31
N ASP A 9 -35.93 0.97 14.84
CA ASP A 9 -36.68 1.37 16.04
C ASP A 9 -35.82 1.29 17.32
N ASP A 10 -34.66 0.62 17.25
CA ASP A 10 -33.71 0.40 18.36
C ASP A 10 -32.58 1.45 18.38
N ALA A 11 -32.89 2.71 18.09
CA ALA A 11 -31.87 3.75 17.95
C ALA A 11 -31.03 3.95 19.23
N ASN A 12 -29.71 3.85 19.10
CA ASN A 12 -28.78 4.09 20.21
C ASN A 12 -28.59 5.60 20.46
N TRP A 13 -29.47 6.14 21.31
CA TRP A 13 -29.48 7.55 21.69
C TRP A 13 -28.17 8.02 22.35
N ILE A 14 -27.47 7.13 23.07
CA ILE A 14 -26.19 7.45 23.72
C ILE A 14 -25.13 7.76 22.66
N ALA A 15 -25.05 6.94 21.60
CA ALA A 15 -24.15 7.19 20.48
C ALA A 15 -24.49 8.50 19.75
N GLY A 16 -25.78 8.80 19.57
CA GLY A 16 -26.22 10.06 18.96
C GLY A 16 -25.81 11.30 19.78
N VAL A 17 -25.99 11.26 21.10
CA VAL A 17 -25.55 12.34 21.99
C VAL A 17 -24.02 12.46 22.00
N ALA A 18 -23.29 11.34 22.03
CA ALA A 18 -21.84 11.34 21.96
C ALA A 18 -21.32 11.97 20.65
N ALA A 19 -21.95 11.65 19.52
CA ALA A 19 -21.61 12.25 18.23
C ALA A 19 -21.88 13.76 18.20
N LEU A 20 -23.00 14.23 18.77
CA LEU A 20 -23.30 15.65 18.91
C LEU A 20 -22.28 16.37 19.81
N GLY A 21 -21.85 15.73 20.90
CA GLY A 21 -20.78 16.23 21.75
C GLY A 21 -19.46 16.38 21.00
N LEU A 22 -19.04 15.34 20.26
CA LEU A 22 -17.83 15.39 19.43
C LEU A 22 -17.93 16.49 18.36
N PHE A 23 -19.08 16.61 17.71
CA PHE A 23 -19.33 17.65 16.72
C PHE A 23 -19.19 19.06 17.33
N ALA A 24 -19.76 19.30 18.51
CA ALA A 24 -19.65 20.57 19.19
C ALA A 24 -18.19 20.92 19.54
N ILE A 25 -17.41 19.93 19.99
CA ILE A 25 -15.97 20.11 20.26
C ILE A 25 -15.24 20.50 18.98
N LEU A 26 -15.46 19.79 17.87
CA LEU A 26 -14.84 20.11 16.58
C LEU A 26 -15.25 21.50 16.08
N ALA A 27 -16.52 21.88 16.23
CA ALA A 27 -17.00 23.21 15.87
C ALA A 27 -16.31 24.31 16.68
N VAL A 28 -16.16 24.13 17.99
CA VAL A 28 -15.42 25.06 18.86
C VAL A 28 -13.95 25.16 18.42
N VAL A 29 -13.30 24.03 18.15
CA VAL A 29 -11.91 24.00 17.68
C VAL A 29 -11.77 24.73 16.35
N PHE A 30 -12.66 24.49 15.38
CA PHE A 30 -12.57 25.12 14.07
C PHE A 30 -12.86 26.62 14.08
N VAL A 31 -13.81 27.08 14.90
CA VAL A 31 -14.08 28.51 15.06
C VAL A 31 -12.97 29.21 15.85
N GLY A 32 -12.38 28.52 16.84
CA GLY A 32 -11.28 29.05 17.65
C GLY A 32 -9.90 28.93 16.99
N ALA A 33 -9.77 28.11 15.95
CA ALA A 33 -8.51 27.93 15.25
C ALA A 33 -8.17 29.18 14.43
N SER A 34 -7.07 29.83 14.77
CA SER A 34 -6.45 30.84 13.94
C SER A 34 -5.29 30.23 13.16
N PHE A 35 -5.33 30.33 11.84
CA PHE A 35 -4.14 30.10 11.02
C PHE A 35 -3.32 31.39 11.02
N GLY A 36 -2.01 31.30 11.29
CA GLY A 36 -1.09 32.43 11.17
C GLY A 36 -0.94 32.89 9.71
N SER A 37 0.01 33.78 9.46
CA SER A 37 0.36 34.13 8.07
C SER A 37 0.73 32.86 7.28
N PRO A 38 0.24 32.71 6.04
CA PRO A 38 0.59 31.56 5.22
C PRO A 38 2.11 31.51 5.05
N ALA A 39 2.72 30.53 5.71
CA ALA A 39 4.12 30.20 5.55
C ALA A 39 4.23 29.14 4.46
N GLY A 40 4.91 29.49 3.36
CA GLY A 40 5.35 28.48 2.40
C GLY A 40 6.42 27.58 3.00
N PHE A 41 6.83 26.54 2.27
CA PHE A 41 8.03 25.81 2.65
C PHE A 41 9.24 26.76 2.62
N PRO A 42 10.16 26.65 3.59
CA PRO A 42 11.43 27.37 3.52
C PRO A 42 12.23 26.94 2.28
N ASP A 43 13.28 27.68 1.92
CA ASP A 43 14.15 27.35 0.79
C ASP A 43 15.03 26.13 1.12
N VAL A 44 14.39 24.97 1.25
CA VAL A 44 14.96 23.69 1.64
C VAL A 44 14.51 22.61 0.66
N SER A 45 15.40 21.67 0.36
CA SER A 45 15.09 20.57 -0.56
C SER A 45 14.19 19.54 0.12
N ILE A 46 12.93 19.46 -0.33
CA ILE A 46 11.98 18.42 0.10
C ILE A 46 12.49 17.03 -0.27
N THR A 47 13.08 16.90 -1.46
CA THR A 47 13.67 15.62 -1.91
C THR A 47 14.79 15.17 -0.98
N ALA A 48 15.64 16.09 -0.52
CA ALA A 48 16.68 15.76 0.46
C ALA A 48 16.06 15.39 1.81
N GLY A 49 15.05 16.13 2.27
CA GLY A 49 14.30 15.82 3.50
C GLY A 49 13.72 14.41 3.50
N ILE A 50 13.09 13.99 2.39
CA ILE A 50 12.57 12.62 2.22
C ILE A 50 13.72 11.61 2.31
N GLY A 51 14.84 11.86 1.64
CA GLY A 51 16.02 11.00 1.72
C GLY A 51 16.55 10.87 3.15
N TYR A 52 16.61 11.96 3.91
CA TYR A 52 17.04 11.92 5.31
C TYR A 52 16.07 11.12 6.20
N ALA A 53 14.76 11.27 6.01
CA ALA A 53 13.75 10.52 6.73
C ALA A 53 13.81 9.01 6.45
N MET A 54 14.16 8.60 5.22
CA MET A 54 14.31 7.19 4.83
C MET A 54 15.52 6.51 5.48
N PHE A 55 16.55 7.27 5.83
CA PHE A 55 17.83 6.74 6.34
C PHE A 55 18.13 7.11 7.79
N ASP A 56 17.14 7.62 8.53
CA ASP A 56 17.32 8.04 9.93
C ASP A 56 18.40 9.14 10.10
N LEU A 57 18.37 10.14 9.21
CA LEU A 57 19.33 11.26 9.17
C LEU A 57 18.66 12.60 9.50
N MET A 58 17.67 12.59 10.39
CA MET A 58 16.82 13.74 10.71
C MET A 58 17.59 14.99 11.20
N GLY A 59 18.80 14.81 11.73
CA GLY A 59 19.69 15.94 12.08
C GLY A 59 20.23 16.76 10.90
N GLN A 60 19.98 16.34 9.65
CA GLN A 60 20.44 17.02 8.43
C GLN A 60 19.37 17.89 7.76
N THR A 61 18.17 17.95 8.32
CA THR A 61 17.06 18.76 7.80
C THR A 61 16.38 19.54 8.91
N VAL A 62 15.89 20.73 8.58
CA VAL A 62 15.06 21.55 9.48
C VAL A 62 13.58 21.13 9.39
N ILE A 63 13.25 20.25 8.45
CA ILE A 63 11.89 19.70 8.29
C ILE A 63 11.69 18.61 9.33
N GLU A 64 10.72 18.80 10.22
CA GLU A 64 10.26 17.72 11.09
C GLU A 64 9.50 16.68 10.27
N SER A 65 10.00 15.43 10.29
CA SER A 65 9.37 14.29 9.64
C SER A 65 9.58 13.03 10.47
N GLU A 66 8.69 12.05 10.30
CA GLU A 66 8.84 10.74 10.92
C GLU A 66 9.93 9.91 10.23
N GLU A 67 10.52 8.99 10.98
CA GLU A 67 11.54 8.07 10.48
C GLU A 67 10.89 6.91 9.70
N PHE A 68 11.42 6.60 8.51
CA PHE A 68 10.90 5.55 7.62
C PHE A 68 11.90 4.42 7.35
N LEU A 69 12.97 4.32 8.15
CA LEU A 69 14.05 3.34 7.94
C LEU A 69 13.52 1.90 7.90
N VAL A 70 12.64 1.53 8.84
CA VAL A 70 12.07 0.18 8.89
C VAL A 70 11.28 -0.12 7.61
N SER A 71 10.42 0.81 7.19
CA SER A 71 9.62 0.68 5.96
C SER A 71 10.52 0.54 4.72
N PHE A 72 11.59 1.32 4.64
CA PHE A 72 12.57 1.24 3.56
C PHE A 72 13.21 -0.15 3.48
N ILE A 73 13.65 -0.70 4.61
CA ILE A 73 14.25 -2.04 4.67
C ILE A 73 13.23 -3.13 4.32
N VAL A 74 11.99 -3.03 4.80
CA VAL A 74 10.92 -3.98 4.47
C VAL A 74 10.65 -3.99 2.96
N ILE A 75 10.60 -2.82 2.32
CA ILE A 75 10.43 -2.70 0.87
C ILE A 75 11.62 -3.35 0.14
N ALA A 76 12.86 -3.11 0.59
CA ALA A 76 14.04 -3.71 -0.02
C ALA A 76 13.98 -5.24 0.00
N VAL A 77 13.65 -5.83 1.16
CA VAL A 77 13.49 -7.30 1.30
C VAL A 77 12.33 -7.82 0.46
N ALA A 78 11.20 -7.10 0.43
CA ALA A 78 10.04 -7.52 -0.36
C ALA A 78 10.34 -7.50 -1.86
N LEU A 79 11.08 -6.50 -2.35
CA LEU A 79 11.49 -6.39 -3.74
C LEU A 79 12.51 -7.47 -4.12
N ASP A 80 13.44 -7.81 -3.23
CA ASP A 80 14.41 -8.90 -3.41
C ASP A 80 13.70 -10.25 -3.56
N ALA A 81 12.81 -10.59 -2.62
CA ALA A 81 12.02 -11.81 -2.69
C ALA A 81 11.09 -11.85 -3.92
N ALA A 82 10.50 -10.71 -4.29
CA ALA A 82 9.67 -10.62 -5.49
C ALA A 82 10.47 -10.85 -6.77
N LEU A 83 11.71 -10.37 -6.83
CA LEU A 83 12.61 -10.61 -7.95
C LEU A 83 12.99 -12.08 -8.05
N ASP A 84 13.36 -12.71 -6.94
CA ASP A 84 13.67 -14.15 -6.88
C ASP A 84 12.47 -15.00 -7.35
N VAL A 85 11.27 -14.66 -6.88
CA VAL A 85 10.04 -15.36 -7.30
C VAL A 85 9.75 -15.12 -8.78
N ALA A 86 9.94 -13.90 -9.28
CA ALA A 86 9.75 -13.60 -10.70
C ALA A 86 10.72 -14.41 -11.58
N VAL A 87 11.98 -14.56 -11.16
CA VAL A 87 12.99 -15.37 -11.86
C VAL A 87 12.64 -16.85 -11.79
N MET A 88 12.31 -17.37 -10.61
CA MET A 88 11.87 -18.76 -10.43
C MET A 88 10.67 -19.11 -11.33
N LEU A 89 9.65 -18.23 -11.39
CA LEU A 89 8.47 -18.42 -12.24
C LEU A 89 8.77 -18.27 -13.73
N ALA A 90 9.78 -17.48 -14.09
CA ALA A 90 10.20 -17.29 -15.48
C ALA A 90 11.03 -18.45 -16.01
N THR A 91 11.68 -19.22 -15.13
CA THR A 91 12.40 -20.45 -15.51
C THR A 91 11.40 -21.55 -15.86
N ARG A 92 11.67 -22.27 -16.95
CA ARG A 92 10.92 -23.47 -17.35
C ARG A 92 11.89 -24.64 -17.30
N ASP A 93 11.40 -25.77 -16.80
CA ASP A 93 12.17 -27.00 -16.76
C ASP A 93 12.14 -27.66 -18.14
N ASP A 94 13.28 -27.67 -18.83
CA ASP A 94 13.44 -28.25 -20.17
C ASP A 94 13.38 -29.79 -20.18
N GLU A 95 13.36 -30.46 -19.01
CA GLU A 95 13.38 -31.92 -18.91
C GLU A 95 12.12 -32.59 -19.49
N THR A 96 11.02 -31.84 -19.65
CA THR A 96 9.76 -32.35 -20.22
C THR A 96 9.53 -31.90 -21.68
N ALA A 97 10.35 -30.96 -22.19
CA ALA A 97 10.19 -30.41 -23.54
C ALA A 97 10.64 -31.38 -24.65
N GLY A 98 11.48 -32.36 -24.33
CA GLY A 98 11.98 -33.36 -25.29
C GLY A 98 11.07 -34.57 -25.53
N THR A 99 10.08 -34.83 -24.65
CA THR A 99 9.33 -36.11 -24.65
C THR A 99 7.82 -35.97 -24.84
N LEU A 100 7.24 -34.75 -24.84
CA LEU A 100 5.78 -34.56 -24.89
C LEU A 100 5.24 -33.88 -26.17
N THR A 101 6.02 -33.72 -27.24
CA THR A 101 5.53 -33.05 -28.47
C THR A 101 5.81 -33.72 -29.83
N ASP A 102 6.41 -34.92 -29.89
CA ASP A 102 6.35 -35.71 -31.13
C ASP A 102 4.94 -36.32 -31.26
N GLY A 103 4.11 -35.70 -32.08
CA GLY A 103 2.68 -35.99 -32.24
C GLY A 103 2.37 -37.36 -32.85
N GLY A 104 2.65 -38.44 -32.11
CA GLY A 104 2.00 -39.73 -32.22
C GLY A 104 1.93 -40.34 -33.61
N ARG A 105 3.02 -40.33 -34.39
CA ARG A 105 3.13 -41.16 -35.61
C ARG A 105 4.11 -42.30 -35.39
N SER A 106 3.59 -43.50 -35.21
CA SER A 106 4.33 -44.70 -35.56
C SER A 106 4.52 -44.70 -37.08
N THR A 107 5.73 -44.44 -37.55
CA THR A 107 6.11 -44.77 -38.94
C THR A 107 6.35 -46.27 -39.03
N GLY A 108 5.29 -47.04 -38.85
CA GLY A 108 5.20 -48.43 -39.29
C GLY A 108 4.71 -48.44 -40.74
N ARG A 109 5.56 -47.98 -41.67
CA ARG A 109 5.37 -48.26 -43.11
C ARG A 109 6.46 -49.25 -43.47
N GLY A 110 6.03 -50.47 -43.73
CA GLY A 110 6.92 -51.57 -44.09
C GLY A 110 7.69 -51.26 -45.36
N ASP A 111 8.92 -51.75 -45.39
CA ASP A 111 9.64 -52.07 -46.61
C ASP A 111 9.93 -53.58 -46.59
N SER A 112 9.48 -54.20 -47.69
CA SER A 112 9.82 -55.48 -48.33
C SER A 112 10.85 -56.40 -47.70
#